data_AF-A0A351ACR6-F1
#
_entry.id   AF-A0A351ACR6-F1
#
_cell.length_a   1.000
_cell.length_b   1.000
_cell.length_c   1.000
_cell.angle_alpha   90.00
_cell.angle_beta   90.00
_cell.angle_gamma   90.00
#
_symmetry.space_group_name_H-M   'P 1'
#
loop_
_entity.id
_entity.type
_entity.pdbx_description
1 polymer ?
#
loop_
_entity_poly.entity_id
_entity_poly.type
_entity_poly.pdbx_seq_one_letter_code
_entity_poly.pdbx_strand_id
1 'polypeptide(L)'
;MSRLSWNEIRVRAHKFALDWKDAKYERGETQSFYNDFFEIFGVPRRKVANFEQPVKKLGDKQGFIDLFWAGKLIVEQKSAGRSLA
;
A
#
# COMPACT_ATOMS: atom_id res chain seq x y z
N MET A 1 8.26 -1.31 21.43
CA MET A 1 8.04 -2.11 20.21
C MET A 1 9.40 -2.55 19.70
N SER A 2 9.71 -3.84 19.75
CA SER A 2 10.95 -4.37 19.17
C SER A 2 10.92 -4.18 17.66
N ARG A 3 11.98 -3.58 17.11
CA ARG A 3 12.14 -3.44 15.67
C ARG A 3 12.29 -4.84 15.06
N LEU A 4 11.52 -5.16 14.01
CA LEU A 4 11.68 -6.43 13.29
C LEU A 4 13.11 -6.55 12.75
N SER A 5 13.66 -7.76 12.79
CA SER A 5 14.95 -8.03 12.17
C SER A 5 14.82 -8.02 10.65
N TRP A 6 15.92 -7.78 9.94
CA TRP A 6 15.92 -7.87 8.48
C TRP A 6 15.57 -9.26 7.96
N ASN A 7 15.92 -10.32 8.68
CA ASN A 7 15.57 -11.68 8.31
C ASN A 7 14.05 -11.90 8.40
N GLU A 8 13.43 -11.39 9.45
CA GLU A 8 11.97 -11.46 9.62
C GLU A 8 11.25 -10.70 8.50
N ILE A 9 11.71 -9.49 8.17
CA ILE A 9 11.17 -8.70 7.07
C ILE A 9 11.28 -9.45 5.73
N ARG A 10 12.42 -10.11 5.45
CA ARG A 10 12.62 -10.90 4.23
C ARG A 10 11.64 -12.07 4.14
N VAL A 11 11.47 -12.82 5.23
CA VAL A 11 10.54 -13.96 5.27
C VAL A 11 9.11 -13.50 5.03
N ARG A 12 8.68 -12.41 5.68
CA ARG A 12 7.35 -11.83 5.48
C ARG A 12 7.14 -11.32 4.07
N ALA A 13 8.13 -10.62 3.50
CA ALA A 13 8.07 -10.11 2.13
C ALA A 13 7.95 -11.24 1.10
N HIS A 14 8.69 -12.34 1.30
CA HIS A 14 8.60 -13.51 0.43
C HIS A 14 7.21 -14.15 0.50
N LYS A 15 6.66 -14.32 1.71
CA LYS A 15 5.30 -14.83 1.89
C LYS A 15 4.26 -13.93 1.20
N PHE A 16 4.33 -12.63 1.44
CA PHE A 16 3.46 -11.65 0.78
C PHE A 16 3.50 -11.78 -0.74
N ALA A 17 4.69 -11.85 -1.33
CA ALA A 17 4.84 -11.98 -2.78
C ALA A 17 4.20 -13.28 -3.31
N LEU A 18 4.31 -14.40 -2.58
CA LEU A 18 3.68 -15.66 -2.96
C LEU A 18 2.15 -15.61 -2.85
N ASP A 19 1.63 -15.04 -1.76
CA ASP A 19 0.20 -14.97 -1.50
C ASP A 19 -0.51 -14.08 -2.55
N TRP A 20 0.16 -13.03 -3.03
CA TRP A 20 -0.40 -12.06 -3.97
C TRP A 20 0.01 -12.26 -5.44
N LYS A 21 0.80 -13.30 -5.77
CA LYS A 21 1.36 -13.51 -7.12
C LYS A 21 0.32 -13.63 -8.24
N ASP A 22 -0.84 -14.21 -7.93
CA ASP A 22 -1.92 -14.49 -8.88
C ASP A 22 -3.18 -13.63 -8.61
N ALA A 23 -3.10 -12.70 -7.65
CA ALA A 23 -4.24 -11.90 -7.22
C ALA A 23 -4.75 -11.05 -8.39
N LYS A 24 -6.06 -11.15 -8.66
CA LYS A 24 -6.73 -10.35 -9.69
C LYS A 24 -7.64 -9.35 -8.98
N TYR A 25 -7.28 -8.08 -9.15
CA TYR A 25 -7.84 -6.96 -8.41
C TYR A 25 -9.38 -6.94 -8.36
N GLU A 26 -9.96 -7.35 -7.24
CA GLU A 26 -11.33 -7.02 -6.87
C GLU A 26 -11.32 -5.84 -5.88
N ARG A 27 -12.33 -4.96 -5.92
CA ARG A 27 -12.39 -3.77 -5.05
C ARG A 27 -12.26 -4.09 -3.54
N GLY A 28 -12.63 -5.31 -3.13
CA GLY A 28 -12.47 -5.81 -1.77
C GLY A 28 -11.03 -6.19 -1.39
N GLU A 29 -10.18 -6.49 -2.36
CA GLU A 29 -8.80 -6.94 -2.12
C GLU A 29 -7.82 -5.80 -1.82
N THR A 30 -8.13 -4.56 -2.21
CA THR A 30 -7.27 -3.38 -1.97
C THR A 30 -6.93 -3.19 -0.50
N GLN A 31 -7.93 -3.30 0.38
CA GLN A 31 -7.72 -3.10 1.81
C GLN A 31 -6.89 -4.25 2.41
N SER A 32 -7.16 -5.49 1.99
CA SER A 32 -6.41 -6.67 2.39
C SER A 32 -4.96 -6.59 1.92
N PHE A 33 -4.72 -6.17 0.67
CA PHE A 33 -3.39 -5.96 0.13
C PHE A 33 -2.57 -5.00 0.99
N TYR A 34 -3.13 -3.84 1.33
CA TYR A 34 -2.41 -2.87 2.17
C TYR A 34 -2.20 -3.37 3.60
N ASN A 35 -3.18 -4.07 4.19
CA ASN A 35 -2.99 -4.67 5.51
C ASN A 35 -1.78 -5.63 5.49
N ASP A 36 -1.75 -6.56 4.54
CA ASP A 36 -0.71 -7.58 4.44
C ASP A 36 0.65 -6.95 4.07
N PHE A 37 0.64 -5.94 3.19
CA PHE A 37 1.86 -5.23 2.80
C PHE A 37 2.51 -4.51 3.98
N PHE A 38 1.73 -3.80 4.82
CA PHE A 38 2.31 -3.11 5.98
C PHE A 38 2.67 -4.07 7.13
N GLU A 39 2.05 -5.24 7.20
CA GLU A 39 2.42 -6.29 8.15
C GLU A 39 3.83 -6.85 7.88
N ILE A 40 4.34 -6.77 6.63
CA ILE A 40 5.76 -7.06 6.32
C ILE A 40 6.70 -6.27 7.24
N PHE A 41 6.32 -5.03 7.55
CA PHE A 41 7.10 -4.11 8.37
C PHE A 41 6.62 -4.06 9.83
N GLY A 42 5.63 -4.86 10.21
CA GLY A 42 5.00 -4.84 11.52
C GLY A 42 4.29 -3.51 11.83
N VAL A 43 3.82 -2.81 10.79
CA VAL A 43 3.14 -1.53 10.93
C VAL A 43 1.64 -1.76 10.71
N PRO A 44 0.78 -1.49 11.72
CA PRO A 44 -0.64 -1.65 11.52
C PRO A 44 -1.16 -0.56 10.55
N ARG A 45 -1.96 -0.94 9.55
CA ARG A 45 -2.50 -0.02 8.51
C ARG A 45 -3.08 1.27 9.07
N ARG A 46 -3.76 1.23 10.24
CA ARG A 46 -4.31 2.40 10.94
C ARG A 46 -3.29 3.48 11.31
N LYS A 47 -1.99 3.15 11.41
CA LYS A 47 -0.90 4.10 11.65
C LYS A 47 -0.33 4.69 10.35
N VAL A 48 -0.70 4.14 9.20
CA VAL A 48 -0.02 4.39 7.94
C VAL A 48 -0.70 5.47 7.12
N ALA A 49 -2.03 5.58 7.09
CA ALA A 49 -2.66 6.66 6.33
C ALA A 49 -4.16 6.86 6.54
N ASN A 50 -4.56 8.12 6.38
CA ASN A 50 -5.87 8.54 5.94
C ASN A 50 -6.04 8.15 4.47
N PHE A 51 -7.13 7.44 4.15
CA PHE A 51 -7.49 7.06 2.78
C PHE A 51 -8.16 8.25 2.09
N GLU A 52 -7.96 8.40 0.77
CA GLU A 52 -8.66 9.38 -0.08
C GLU A 52 -8.40 10.86 0.28
N GLN A 53 -7.14 11.26 0.51
CA GLN A 53 -6.82 12.69 0.62
C GLN A 53 -6.94 13.35 -0.77
N PRO A 54 -7.83 14.34 -0.95
CA PRO A 54 -7.83 15.16 -2.16
C PRO A 54 -6.56 16.01 -2.16
N VAL A 55 -5.72 15.83 -3.16
CA VAL A 55 -4.53 16.65 -3.36
C VAL A 55 -4.74 17.63 -4.50
N LYS A 56 -4.35 18.89 -4.27
CA LYS A 56 -4.22 19.86 -5.36
C LYS A 56 -3.01 19.45 -6.19
N LYS A 57 -3.24 18.98 -7.41
CA LYS A 57 -2.17 18.79 -8.39
C LYS A 57 -1.75 20.16 -8.93
N LEU A 58 -0.63 20.24 -9.64
CA LEU A 58 -0.22 21.48 -10.32
C LEU A 58 -1.32 21.94 -11.31
N GLY A 59 -1.72 23.21 -11.22
CA GLY A 59 -2.86 23.79 -11.96
C GLY A 59 -4.23 23.56 -11.27
N ASP A 60 -5.33 23.61 -12.01
CA ASP A 60 -6.70 23.41 -11.50
C ASP A 60 -7.11 21.94 -11.40
N LYS A 61 -6.15 21.00 -11.49
CA LYS A 61 -6.44 19.57 -11.48
C LYS A 61 -6.52 19.06 -10.04
N GLN A 62 -7.66 18.45 -9.69
CA GLN A 62 -7.78 17.67 -8.46
C GLN A 62 -7.36 16.22 -8.73
N GLY A 63 -6.68 15.62 -7.77
CA GLY A 63 -6.32 14.21 -7.81
C GLY A 63 -6.56 13.53 -6.47
N PHE A 64 -6.61 12.21 -6.53
CA PHE A 64 -6.71 11.36 -5.35
C PHE A 64 -5.40 10.60 -5.21
N ILE A 65 -5.03 10.33 -3.97
CA ILE A 65 -3.94 9.41 -3.62
C ILE A 65 -4.59 8.25 -2.90
N ASP A 66 -4.29 7.02 -3.33
CA ASP A 66 -4.87 5.82 -2.73
C ASP A 66 -4.36 5.61 -1.29
N LEU A 67 -3.09 5.92 -1.04
CA LEU A 67 -2.52 5.92 0.30
C LEU A 67 -1.45 7.01 0.51
N PHE A 68 -1.56 7.74 1.62
CA PHE A 68 -0.61 8.77 2.01
C PHE A 68 -0.07 8.60 3.44
N TRP A 69 1.22 8.26 3.55
CA TRP A 69 1.97 8.28 4.80
C TRP A 69 2.95 9.46 4.81
N ALA A 70 2.59 10.53 5.52
CA ALA A 70 3.36 11.77 5.60
C ALA A 70 4.83 11.53 5.94
N GLY A 71 5.73 12.01 5.06
CA GLY A 71 7.18 11.91 5.20
C GLY A 71 7.76 10.51 4.97
N LYS A 72 6.96 9.53 4.53
CA LYS A 72 7.41 8.14 4.34
C LYS A 72 7.05 7.54 2.99
N LEU A 73 5.78 7.59 2.61
CA LEU A 73 5.29 6.84 1.45
C LEU A 73 4.05 7.51 0.84
N ILE A 74 4.00 7.53 -0.50
CA ILE A 74 2.82 7.83 -1.29
C ILE A 74 2.58 6.63 -2.20
N VAL A 75 1.33 6.17 -2.29
CA VAL A 75 0.97 5.04 -3.16
C VAL A 75 -0.17 5.43 -4.10
N GLU A 76 0.03 5.06 -5.36
CA GLU A 76 -1.00 4.96 -6.38
C GLU A 76 -1.16 3.47 -6.73
N GLN A 77 -2.39 2.97 -6.74
CA GLN A 77 -2.73 1.58 -7.03
C GLN A 77 -3.68 1.49 -8.23
N LYS A 78 -3.37 0.55 -9.13
CA LYS A 78 -4.19 0.22 -10.29
C LYS A 78 -4.39 -1.27 -10.38
N SER A 79 -5.51 -1.67 -10.96
CA SER A 79 -5.74 -3.07 -11.33
C SER A 79 -4.71 -3.52 -12.37
N ALA A 80 -4.35 -4.80 -12.34
CA ALA A 80 -3.47 -5.39 -13.33
C ALA A 80 -3.98 -5.11 -14.76
N GLY A 81 -3.09 -4.69 -15.65
CA GLY A 81 -3.43 -4.34 -17.03
C GLY A 81 -4.03 -2.93 -17.23
N ARG A 82 -4.18 -2.13 -16.18
CA ARG A 82 -4.54 -0.70 -16.29
C ARG A 82 -3.29 0.17 -16.19
N SER A 83 -3.28 1.28 -16.92
CA SER A 83 -2.19 2.25 -16.82
C SER A 83 -2.24 2.98 -15.48
N LEU A 84 -1.06 3.17 -14.88
CA LEU A 84 -0.83 4.26 -13.93
C LEU A 84 -1.02 5.57 -14.71
N ALA A 85 -1.85 6.47 -14.20
CA ALA A 85 -2.26 7.70 -14.88
C ALA A 85 -1.51 8.90 -14.31
#